data_AF-A0A7Y2WXB5-F1
#
_entry.id   AF-A0A7Y2WXB5-F1
#
_cell.length_a   1.000
_cell.length_b   1.000
_cell.length_c   1.000
_cell.angle_alpha   90.00
_cell.angle_beta   90.00
_cell.angle_gamma   90.00
#
_symmetry.space_group_name_H-M   'P 1'
#
loop_
_entity.id
_entity.type
_entity.pdbx_description
1 polymer ?
#
loop_
_entity_poly.entity_id
_entity_poly.type
_entity_poly.pdbx_seq_one_letter_code
_entity_poly.pdbx_strand_id
1 'polypeptide(L)'
;METILPLLHCLSGEITKTTVRQLSRIALAMLAMTGRVTMLGLSRWTGTGGSYRTIQRFFHRTLPWAAILWVFVRTQLLTPGDDVLLVGDACVVTKAGHKTHGVDRFFSSIFGKPVPEVSLFALALVSRSKRQVFPVQVEQVLREPAEPPPPTLPAAERIAQPHQQDAEHIPAVAIAAIGPEKGR
;
A
#
# COMPACT_ATOMS: atom_id res chain seq x y z
N MET A 1 -23.33 24.53 -0.10
CA MET A 1 -22.72 23.18 0.00
C MET A 1 -22.39 23.00 1.47
N GLU A 2 -23.13 22.15 2.18
CA GLU A 2 -22.88 21.90 3.60
C GLU A 2 -21.43 21.46 3.79
N THR A 3 -20.74 22.07 4.75
CA THR A 3 -19.31 21.84 4.92
C THR A 3 -19.10 20.65 5.85
N ILE A 4 -18.41 19.59 5.40
CA ILE A 4 -17.91 18.52 6.29
C ILE A 4 -16.73 18.96 7.17
N LEU A 5 -16.36 20.24 7.11
CA LEU A 5 -15.21 20.81 7.80
C LEU A 5 -15.19 20.51 9.32
N PRO A 6 -16.33 20.52 10.05
CA PRO A 6 -16.33 20.16 11.47
C PRO A 6 -15.82 18.73 11.73
N LEU A 7 -16.15 17.76 10.88
CA LEU A 7 -15.68 16.37 11.00
C LEU A 7 -14.16 16.26 10.88
N LEU A 8 -13.56 17.14 10.09
CA LEU A 8 -12.11 17.17 9.84
C LEU A 8 -11.35 18.03 10.85
N HIS A 9 -12.02 18.66 11.82
CA HIS A 9 -11.36 19.52 12.80
C HIS A 9 -10.36 18.76 13.67
N CYS A 10 -10.62 17.48 13.94
CA CYS A 10 -9.72 16.57 14.66
C CYS A 10 -8.30 16.48 14.05
N LEU A 11 -8.15 16.79 12.76
CA LEU A 11 -6.88 16.73 12.04
C LEU A 11 -5.99 17.96 12.24
N SER A 12 -6.44 18.96 13.00
CA SER A 12 -5.70 20.22 13.18
C SER A 12 -4.34 20.06 13.87
N GLY A 13 -4.09 18.92 14.55
CA GLY A 13 -2.79 18.57 15.11
C GLY A 13 -1.82 17.94 14.11
N GLU A 14 -2.33 17.31 13.05
CA GLU A 14 -1.51 16.58 12.06
C GLU A 14 -1.21 17.41 10.81
N ILE A 15 -2.13 18.32 10.45
CA ILE A 15 -2.04 19.12 9.23
C ILE A 15 -2.51 20.56 9.45
N THR A 16 -1.99 21.47 8.63
CA THR A 16 -2.33 22.89 8.75
C THR A 16 -3.80 23.18 8.46
N LYS A 17 -4.35 24.23 9.06
CA LYS A 17 -5.74 24.69 8.83
C LYS A 17 -6.09 24.84 7.34
N THR A 18 -5.15 25.33 6.53
CA THR A 18 -5.32 25.45 5.07
C THR A 18 -5.48 24.08 4.41
N THR A 19 -4.70 23.10 4.83
CA THR A 19 -4.79 21.71 4.34
C THR A 19 -6.14 21.09 4.69
N VAL A 20 -6.60 21.27 5.95
CA VAL A 20 -7.91 20.77 6.40
C VAL A 20 -9.04 21.35 5.55
N ARG A 21 -9.00 22.66 5.27
CA ARG A 21 -9.99 23.33 4.41
C ARG A 21 -9.96 22.81 2.97
N GLN A 22 -8.77 22.59 2.41
CA GLN A 22 -8.61 22.02 1.07
C GLN A 22 -9.11 20.57 1.00
N LEU A 23 -8.76 19.75 1.99
CA LEU A 23 -9.22 18.37 2.12
C LEU A 23 -10.75 18.31 2.22
N SER A 24 -11.37 19.19 3.02
CA SER A 24 -12.83 19.29 3.11
C SER A 24 -13.50 19.52 1.76
N ARG A 25 -12.96 20.44 0.95
CA ARG A 25 -13.47 20.70 -0.41
C ARG A 25 -13.27 19.50 -1.33
N ILE A 26 -12.08 18.91 -1.32
CA ILE A 26 -11.75 17.74 -2.16
C ILE A 26 -12.66 16.57 -1.82
N ALA A 27 -12.84 16.25 -0.54
CA ALA A 27 -13.69 15.15 -0.10
C ALA A 27 -15.16 15.37 -0.47
N LEU A 28 -15.70 16.58 -0.28
CA LEU A 28 -17.05 16.92 -0.75
C LEU A 28 -17.20 16.76 -2.28
N ALA A 29 -16.21 17.23 -3.05
CA ALA A 29 -16.22 17.05 -4.50
C ALA A 29 -16.17 15.57 -4.88
N MET A 30 -15.35 14.76 -4.21
CA MET A 30 -15.29 13.31 -4.44
C MET A 30 -16.63 12.62 -4.15
N LEU A 31 -17.32 13.02 -3.08
CA LEU A 31 -18.64 12.46 -2.73
C LEU A 31 -19.74 12.87 -3.73
N ALA A 32 -19.63 14.05 -4.35
CA ALA A 32 -20.59 14.52 -5.35
C ALA A 32 -20.33 13.96 -6.76
N MET A 33 -19.09 13.57 -7.05
CA MET A 33 -18.68 13.07 -8.35
C MET A 33 -19.13 11.62 -8.58
N THR A 34 -19.68 11.33 -9.75
CA THR A 34 -19.91 9.96 -10.23
C THR A 34 -18.85 9.55 -11.25
N GLY A 35 -18.32 8.34 -11.14
CA GLY A 35 -17.32 7.79 -12.07
C GLY A 35 -15.89 8.16 -11.71
N ARG A 36 -15.05 8.46 -12.71
CA ARG A 36 -13.60 8.66 -12.51
C ARG A 36 -13.29 9.99 -11.82
N VAL A 37 -12.66 9.90 -10.66
CA VAL A 37 -12.10 11.06 -9.95
C VAL A 37 -10.81 11.51 -10.65
N THR A 38 -10.81 12.72 -11.20
CA THR A 38 -9.64 13.34 -11.85
C THR A 38 -9.39 14.72 -11.25
N MET A 39 -8.15 15.23 -11.28
CA MET A 39 -7.87 16.57 -10.76
C MET A 39 -8.69 17.67 -11.45
N LEU A 40 -8.92 17.53 -12.76
CA LEU A 40 -9.79 18.44 -13.52
C LEU A 40 -11.25 18.31 -13.07
N GLY A 41 -11.75 17.09 -12.90
CA GLY A 41 -13.07 16.83 -12.34
C GLY A 41 -13.24 17.46 -10.96
N LEU A 42 -12.30 17.22 -10.05
CA LEU A 42 -12.29 17.82 -8.72
C LEU A 42 -12.38 19.34 -8.81
N SER A 43 -11.55 19.98 -9.65
CA SER A 43 -11.57 21.45 -9.77
C SER A 43 -12.91 22.02 -10.24
N ARG A 44 -13.66 21.28 -11.06
CA ARG A 44 -15.00 21.66 -11.51
C ARG A 44 -16.04 21.54 -10.40
N TRP A 45 -15.92 20.54 -9.52
CA TRP A 45 -16.85 20.27 -8.44
C TRP A 45 -16.57 21.05 -7.15
N THR A 46 -15.32 21.47 -6.91
CA THR A 46 -14.94 22.19 -5.68
C THR A 46 -15.32 23.68 -5.65
N GLY A 47 -15.67 24.27 -6.79
CA GLY A 47 -16.03 25.69 -6.89
C GLY A 47 -14.94 26.66 -6.42
N THR A 48 -15.35 27.78 -5.81
CA THR A 48 -14.44 28.85 -5.36
C THR A 48 -13.43 28.34 -4.33
N GLY A 49 -12.13 28.56 -4.63
CA GLY A 49 -11.03 28.13 -3.78
C GLY A 49 -10.55 26.70 -4.03
N GLY A 50 -11.04 26.04 -5.09
CA GLY A 50 -10.59 24.73 -5.56
C GLY A 50 -10.15 24.74 -7.03
N SER A 51 -9.41 25.77 -7.47
CA SER A 51 -8.88 25.79 -8.84
C SER A 51 -8.00 24.57 -9.12
N TYR A 52 -7.81 24.22 -10.40
CA TYR A 52 -6.95 23.10 -10.79
C TYR A 52 -5.55 23.18 -10.18
N ARG A 53 -4.95 24.39 -10.15
CA ARG A 53 -3.65 24.65 -9.50
C ARG A 53 -3.68 24.33 -8.00
N THR A 54 -4.77 24.62 -7.30
CA THR A 54 -4.93 24.28 -5.88
C THR A 54 -4.98 22.77 -5.68
N ILE A 55 -5.78 22.06 -6.48
CA ILE A 55 -5.89 20.60 -6.44
C ILE A 55 -4.52 19.96 -6.72
N GLN A 56 -3.83 20.42 -7.75
CA GLN A 56 -2.49 19.93 -8.10
C GLN A 56 -1.49 20.16 -6.95
N ARG A 57 -1.48 21.34 -6.32
CA ARG A 57 -0.61 21.63 -5.16
C ARG A 57 -0.93 20.74 -3.96
N PHE A 58 -2.20 20.41 -3.74
CA PHE A 58 -2.60 19.50 -2.67
C PHE A 58 -2.01 18.09 -2.88
N PHE A 59 -2.21 17.50 -4.07
CA PHE A 59 -1.70 16.16 -4.37
C PHE A 59 -0.18 16.07 -4.53
N HIS A 60 0.51 17.20 -4.70
CA HIS A 60 1.98 17.24 -4.72
C HIS A 60 2.58 17.36 -3.31
N ARG A 61 1.76 17.63 -2.28
CA ARG A 61 2.23 17.77 -0.91
C ARG A 61 2.44 16.40 -0.27
N THR A 62 3.57 16.22 0.40
CA THR A 62 3.78 15.12 1.35
C THR A 62 2.90 15.34 2.57
N LEU A 63 2.00 14.40 2.83
CA LEU A 63 1.09 14.43 3.98
C LEU A 63 1.31 13.18 4.84
N PRO A 64 1.21 13.28 6.18
CA PRO A 64 1.31 12.13 7.07
C PRO A 64 0.02 11.30 7.01
N TRP A 65 -0.21 10.60 5.90
CA TRP A 65 -1.48 9.91 5.62
C TRP A 65 -1.87 8.90 6.70
N ALA A 66 -0.91 8.13 7.21
CA ALA A 66 -1.15 7.19 8.30
C ALA A 66 -1.71 7.90 9.55
N ALA A 67 -1.11 9.03 9.94
CA ALA A 67 -1.59 9.82 11.08
C ALA A 67 -2.97 10.45 10.80
N ILE A 68 -3.18 10.99 9.61
CA ILE A 68 -4.46 11.57 9.20
C ILE A 68 -5.58 10.52 9.27
N LEU A 69 -5.37 9.35 8.66
CA LEU A 69 -6.34 8.25 8.65
C LEU A 69 -6.58 7.75 10.08
N TRP A 70 -5.53 7.47 10.85
CA TRP A 70 -5.64 7.01 12.22
C TRP A 70 -6.41 7.99 13.11
N VAL A 71 -6.04 9.28 13.10
CA VAL A 71 -6.72 10.31 13.91
C VAL A 71 -8.17 10.47 13.50
N PHE A 72 -8.48 10.43 12.20
CA PHE A 72 -9.87 10.50 11.75
C PHE A 72 -10.68 9.28 12.19
N VAL A 73 -10.17 8.06 11.95
CA VAL A 73 -10.82 6.81 12.31
C VAL A 73 -11.06 6.73 13.81
N ARG A 74 -10.04 6.96 14.63
CA ARG A 74 -10.15 6.85 16.09
C ARG A 74 -11.10 7.86 16.70
N THR A 75 -11.23 9.06 16.11
CA THR A 75 -12.03 10.15 16.70
C THR A 75 -13.46 10.19 16.17
N GLN A 76 -13.67 9.86 14.89
CA GLN A 76 -14.98 9.99 14.25
C GLN A 76 -15.68 8.65 14.06
N LEU A 77 -14.94 7.54 13.90
CA LEU A 77 -15.49 6.28 13.40
C LEU A 77 -15.44 5.14 14.41
N LEU A 78 -14.46 5.09 15.31
CA LEU A 78 -14.40 4.06 16.36
C LEU A 78 -15.25 4.44 17.56
N THR A 79 -15.88 3.43 18.17
CA THR A 79 -16.57 3.58 19.45
C THR A 79 -15.62 3.15 20.57
N PRO A 80 -15.51 3.89 21.69
CA PRO A 80 -14.74 3.43 22.84
C PRO A 80 -15.20 2.05 23.32
N GLY A 81 -14.25 1.15 23.55
CA GLY A 81 -14.53 -0.23 23.95
C GLY A 81 -14.98 -1.17 22.83
N ASP A 82 -14.94 -0.73 21.57
CA ASP A 82 -15.24 -1.60 20.43
C ASP A 82 -14.12 -2.62 20.19
N ASP A 83 -14.49 -3.87 19.99
CA ASP A 83 -13.56 -4.93 19.64
C ASP A 83 -13.18 -4.82 18.17
N VAL A 84 -11.92 -4.46 17.93
CA VAL A 84 -11.38 -4.24 16.59
C VAL A 84 -10.32 -5.29 16.25
N LEU A 85 -10.35 -5.74 15.00
CA LEU A 85 -9.29 -6.56 14.42
C LEU A 85 -8.39 -5.67 13.57
N LEU A 86 -7.08 -5.82 13.71
CA LEU A 86 -6.11 -5.24 12.79
C LEU A 86 -5.88 -6.22 11.65
N VAL A 87 -6.15 -5.80 10.42
CA VAL A 87 -5.99 -6.62 9.22
C VAL A 87 -5.08 -5.91 8.23
N GLY A 88 -4.26 -6.68 7.53
CA GLY A 88 -3.38 -6.19 6.48
C GLY A 88 -3.46 -7.10 5.26
N ASP A 89 -3.46 -6.50 4.08
CA ASP A 89 -3.43 -7.22 2.82
C ASP A 89 -2.64 -6.45 1.76
N ALA A 90 -2.04 -7.18 0.83
CA ALA A 90 -1.30 -6.64 -0.30
C ALA A 90 -2.11 -6.82 -1.59
N CYS A 91 -2.19 -5.77 -2.40
CA CYS A 91 -2.82 -5.82 -3.70
C CYS A 91 -1.98 -5.13 -4.77
N VAL A 92 -2.23 -5.50 -6.01
CA VAL A 92 -1.58 -4.90 -7.18
C VAL A 92 -2.63 -4.20 -8.03
N VAL A 93 -2.30 -3.01 -8.52
CA VAL A 93 -3.22 -2.18 -9.29
C VAL A 93 -2.59 -1.83 -10.62
N THR A 94 -3.25 -2.24 -11.71
CA THR A 94 -2.82 -1.92 -13.08
C THR A 94 -2.64 -0.42 -13.27
N LYS A 95 -1.54 -0.02 -13.91
CA LYS A 95 -1.31 1.38 -14.25
C LYS A 95 -1.05 1.55 -15.74
N ALA A 96 -1.77 2.50 -16.33
CA ALA A 96 -1.46 3.01 -17.67
C ALA A 96 -0.48 4.20 -17.60
N GLY A 97 0.44 4.27 -18.57
CA GLY A 97 1.38 5.38 -18.76
C GLY A 97 2.82 5.07 -18.32
N HIS A 98 3.70 6.06 -18.50
CA HIS A 98 5.16 5.90 -18.33
C HIS A 98 5.75 6.64 -17.12
N LYS A 99 4.93 7.40 -16.39
CA LYS A 99 5.37 8.29 -15.31
C LYS A 99 4.63 7.96 -14.00
N THR A 100 4.78 6.74 -13.52
CA THR A 100 4.29 6.35 -12.20
C THR A 100 5.43 5.71 -11.45
N HIS A 101 5.70 6.24 -10.26
CA HIS A 101 6.75 5.75 -9.38
C HIS A 101 6.44 4.32 -8.91
N GLY A 102 7.47 3.48 -8.78
CA GLY A 102 7.34 2.12 -8.26
C GLY A 102 6.42 1.19 -9.06
N VAL A 103 6.29 1.44 -10.38
CA VAL A 103 5.64 0.49 -11.29
C VAL A 103 6.59 -0.68 -11.54
N ASP A 104 6.06 -1.89 -11.39
CA ASP A 104 6.74 -3.13 -11.77
C ASP A 104 5.76 -4.02 -12.57
N ARG A 105 6.19 -5.21 -12.96
CA ARG A 105 5.39 -6.17 -13.72
C ARG A 105 4.90 -7.29 -12.83
N PHE A 106 3.59 -7.44 -12.76
CA PHE A 106 2.90 -8.48 -11.99
C PHE A 106 2.00 -9.29 -12.92
N PHE A 107 1.86 -10.59 -12.65
CA PHE A 107 1.04 -11.48 -13.46
C PHE A 107 -0.44 -11.18 -13.25
N SER A 108 -1.15 -10.89 -14.35
CA SER A 108 -2.61 -10.71 -14.31
C SER A 108 -3.29 -11.90 -14.99
N SER A 109 -4.09 -12.65 -14.22
CA SER A 109 -4.88 -13.77 -14.76
C SER A 109 -5.93 -13.32 -15.78
N ILE A 110 -6.38 -12.05 -15.70
CA ILE A 110 -7.33 -11.47 -16.67
C ILE A 110 -6.67 -11.31 -18.05
N PHE A 111 -5.39 -10.93 -18.08
CA PHE A 111 -4.64 -10.74 -19.33
C PHE A 111 -3.78 -11.93 -19.75
N GLY A 112 -3.67 -12.95 -18.88
CA GLY A 112 -2.82 -14.13 -19.09
C GLY A 112 -1.33 -13.83 -19.18
N LYS A 113 -0.88 -12.66 -18.71
CA LYS A 113 0.52 -12.22 -18.82
C LYS A 113 0.91 -11.20 -17.75
N PRO A 114 2.21 -11.01 -17.50
CA PRO A 114 2.69 -9.91 -16.68
C PRO A 114 2.35 -8.54 -17.30
N VAL A 115 1.72 -7.66 -16.53
CA VAL A 115 1.32 -6.30 -16.93
C VAL A 115 1.91 -5.25 -15.97
N PRO A 116 2.02 -3.97 -16.37
CA PRO A 116 2.52 -2.91 -15.50
C PRO A 116 1.52 -2.57 -14.39
N GLU A 117 1.92 -2.75 -13.14
CA GLU A 117 1.10 -2.49 -11.95
C GLU A 117 1.92 -1.84 -10.83
N VAL A 118 1.23 -1.26 -9.85
CA VAL A 118 1.84 -0.83 -8.58
C VAL A 118 1.40 -1.77 -7.47
N SER A 119 2.32 -2.16 -6.60
CA SER A 119 2.02 -2.95 -5.41
C SER A 119 1.72 -2.04 -4.22
N LEU A 120 0.64 -2.32 -3.52
CA LEU A 120 0.17 -1.58 -2.36
C LEU A 120 -0.07 -2.54 -1.21
N PHE A 121 0.31 -2.15 0.00
CA PHE A 121 -0.09 -2.80 1.23
C PHE A 121 -1.04 -1.89 1.99
N ALA A 122 -2.20 -2.39 2.37
CA ALA A 122 -3.19 -1.67 3.13
C ALA A 122 -3.35 -2.29 4.52
N LEU A 123 -3.29 -1.46 5.54
CA LEU A 123 -3.61 -1.81 6.92
C LEU A 123 -4.95 -1.15 7.27
N ALA A 124 -5.85 -1.93 7.87
CA ALA A 124 -7.18 -1.48 8.23
C ALA A 124 -7.63 -2.05 9.58
N LEU A 125 -8.56 -1.35 10.22
CA LEU A 125 -9.27 -1.82 11.40
C LEU A 125 -10.65 -2.33 11.01
N VAL A 126 -11.00 -3.52 11.47
CA VAL A 126 -12.33 -4.10 11.29
C VAL A 126 -13.07 -4.02 12.62
N SER A 127 -14.13 -3.21 12.67
CA SER A 127 -15.05 -3.20 13.81
C SER A 127 -16.00 -4.38 13.70
N ARG A 128 -15.97 -5.28 14.69
CA ARG A 128 -16.90 -6.43 14.73
C ARG A 128 -18.33 -5.97 14.98
N SER A 129 -18.50 -4.96 15.83
CA SER A 129 -19.81 -4.43 16.20
C SER A 129 -20.48 -3.70 15.05
N LYS A 130 -19.75 -2.83 14.34
CA LYS A 130 -20.29 -2.05 13.21
C LYS A 130 -20.28 -2.81 11.89
N ARG A 131 -19.57 -3.94 11.82
CA ARG A 131 -19.33 -4.73 10.59
C ARG A 131 -18.78 -3.85 9.47
N GLN A 132 -17.85 -2.97 9.83
CA GLN A 132 -17.24 -1.98 8.94
C GLN A 132 -15.71 -2.07 9.01
N VAL A 133 -15.08 -1.68 7.91
CA VAL A 133 -13.62 -1.63 7.77
C VAL A 133 -13.18 -0.17 7.60
N PHE A 134 -12.13 0.19 8.32
CA PHE A 134 -11.57 1.54 8.30
C PHE A 134 -10.07 1.47 7.95
N PRO A 135 -9.65 1.95 6.76
CA PRO A 135 -8.24 1.98 6.41
C PRO A 135 -7.49 2.96 7.32
N VAL A 136 -6.38 2.51 7.88
CA VAL A 136 -5.51 3.31 8.76
C VAL A 136 -4.17 3.65 8.12
N GLN A 137 -3.72 2.85 7.15
CA GLN A 137 -2.49 3.09 6.40
C GLN A 137 -2.55 2.39 5.05
N VAL A 138 -2.02 3.05 4.02
CA VAL A 138 -1.83 2.45 2.69
C VAL A 138 -0.46 2.90 2.20
N GLU A 139 0.38 1.95 1.84
CA GLU A 139 1.74 2.21 1.39
C GLU A 139 2.05 1.47 0.10
N GLN A 140 2.88 2.08 -0.74
CA GLN A 140 3.41 1.42 -1.92
C GLN A 140 4.55 0.48 -1.50
N VAL A 141 4.42 -0.80 -1.83
CA VAL A 141 5.48 -1.79 -1.61
C VAL A 141 6.40 -1.74 -2.82
N LEU A 142 7.64 -1.32 -2.58
CA LEU A 142 8.67 -1.24 -3.62
C LEU A 142 9.49 -2.52 -3.61
N ARG A 143 9.73 -3.07 -4.79
CA ARG A 143 10.71 -4.14 -4.95
C ARG A 143 12.10 -3.53 -4.94
N GLU A 144 12.98 -4.07 -4.11
CA GLU A 144 14.40 -3.75 -4.19
C GLU A 144 14.97 -4.26 -5.53
N PRO A 145 15.85 -3.49 -6.20
CA PRO A 145 16.44 -3.94 -7.45
C PRO A 145 17.13 -5.28 -7.21
N ALA A 146 16.74 -6.29 -7.99
CA ALA A 146 17.40 -7.59 -7.93
C ALA A 146 18.90 -7.41 -8.23
N GLU A 147 19.75 -8.03 -7.43
CA GLU A 147 21.17 -8.12 -7.73
C GLU A 147 21.32 -8.71 -9.14
N PRO A 148 22.16 -8.12 -10.02
CA PRO A 148 22.33 -8.65 -11.35
C PRO A 148 22.71 -10.13 -11.25
N PRO A 149 22.10 -11.00 -12.08
CA PRO A 149 22.47 -12.40 -12.07
C PRO A 149 24.00 -12.51 -12.27
N PRO A 150 24.67 -13.43 -11.57
CA PRO A 150 26.10 -13.63 -11.77
C PRO A 150 26.36 -13.83 -13.27
N PRO A 151 27.44 -13.24 -13.80
CA PRO A 151 27.73 -13.30 -15.23
C PRO A 151 27.67 -14.75 -15.69
N THR A 152 26.83 -15.01 -16.69
CA THR A 152 26.73 -16.35 -17.25
C THR A 152 28.06 -16.63 -17.93
N LEU A 153 28.84 -17.57 -17.37
CA LEU A 153 30.10 -18.00 -17.99
C LEU A 153 29.84 -18.40 -19.46
N PRO A 154 30.74 -18.04 -20.39
CA PRO A 154 30.60 -18.38 -21.81
C PRO A 154 30.30 -19.87 -21.99
N ALA A 155 29.46 -20.21 -22.96
CA ALA A 155 29.08 -21.60 -23.24
C ALA A 155 30.28 -22.55 -23.46
N ALA A 156 31.45 -22.00 -23.84
CA ALA A 156 32.70 -22.75 -23.99
C ALA A 156 33.25 -23.32 -22.67
N GLU A 157 33.05 -22.67 -21.52
CA GLU A 157 33.51 -23.16 -20.21
C GLU A 157 32.57 -24.19 -19.58
N ARG A 158 31.32 -24.29 -20.05
CA ARG A 158 30.38 -25.34 -19.61
C ARG A 158 30.75 -26.73 -20.14
N ILE A 159 31.46 -26.81 -21.27
CA ILE A 159 31.88 -28.07 -21.90
C ILE A 159 33.22 -28.55 -21.31
N ALA A 160 34.00 -27.66 -20.70
CA ALA A 160 35.34 -27.96 -20.17
C ALA A 160 35.33 -28.47 -18.72
N GLN A 161 34.17 -28.58 -18.05
CA GLN A 161 34.09 -29.20 -16.73
C GLN A 161 33.86 -30.72 -16.91
N PRO A 162 34.83 -31.57 -16.56
CA PRO A 162 34.64 -33.01 -16.62
C PRO A 162 33.55 -33.43 -15.64
N HIS A 163 32.70 -34.34 -16.09
CA HIS A 163 31.72 -35.06 -15.30
C HIS A 163 32.46 -35.90 -14.23
N GLN A 164 32.74 -35.33 -13.06
CA GLN A 164 33.10 -36.12 -11.88
C GLN A 164 31.81 -36.59 -11.22
N GLN A 165 31.30 -37.72 -11.74
CA GLN A 165 30.43 -38.60 -10.98
C GLN A 165 31.31 -39.65 -10.26
N ASP A 166 30.96 -39.84 -8.99
CA ASP A 166 31.17 -41.01 -8.15
C ASP A 166 32.53 -41.19 -7.45
N ALA A 167 32.61 -40.62 -6.24
CA ALA A 167 33.26 -41.27 -5.10
C ALA A 167 32.55 -40.84 -3.79
N GLU A 168 32.03 -41.85 -3.07
CA GLU A 168 31.43 -41.80 -1.74
C GLU A 168 32.10 -40.83 -0.77
N HIS A 169 31.29 -39.99 -0.10
CA HIS A 169 31.46 -39.77 1.33
C HIS A 169 30.14 -39.29 1.95
N ILE A 170 29.55 -40.14 2.79
CA ILE A 170 28.41 -39.81 3.65
C ILE A 170 28.96 -39.00 4.84
N PRO A 171 28.56 -37.74 5.09
CA PRO A 171 28.79 -37.13 6.39
C PRO A 171 27.60 -37.44 7.31
N ALA A 172 27.95 -37.84 8.53
CA ALA A 172 27.05 -38.27 9.58
C ALA A 172 25.92 -37.28 9.88
N VAL A 173 24.71 -37.83 9.96
CA VAL A 173 23.52 -37.18 10.47
C VAL A 173 23.69 -36.88 11.96
N ALA A 174 23.86 -35.62 12.32
CA ALA A 174 23.66 -35.14 13.70
C ALA A 174 22.18 -34.72 13.87
N ILE A 175 21.31 -35.70 14.13
CA ILE A 175 19.98 -35.44 14.70
C ILE A 175 20.21 -35.10 16.18
N ALA A 176 20.10 -33.82 16.52
CA ALA A 176 19.91 -33.40 17.91
C ALA A 176 18.47 -33.78 18.31
N ALA A 177 18.34 -34.91 19.01
CA ALA A 177 17.11 -35.33 19.64
C ALA A 177 16.77 -34.39 20.80
N ILE A 178 15.66 -33.64 20.69
CA ILE A 178 14.93 -33.13 21.84
C ILE A 178 13.90 -34.20 22.19
N GLY A 179 14.26 -35.07 23.13
CA GLY A 179 13.34 -35.98 23.81
C GLY A 179 12.79 -35.36 25.10
N PRO A 180 11.56 -35.72 25.51
CA PRO A 180 10.89 -35.10 26.66
C PRO A 180 11.33 -35.73 27.98
N GLU A 181 11.58 -34.93 29.01
CA GLU A 181 11.77 -35.41 30.37
C GLU A 181 10.45 -35.29 31.15
N LYS A 182 9.88 -36.44 31.53
CA LYS A 182 8.81 -36.55 32.54
C LYS A 182 9.26 -37.55 33.61
N GLY A 183 9.55 -37.01 34.80
CA GLY A 183 9.18 -37.54 36.12
C GLY A 183 9.61 -38.94 36.57
N ARG A 184 10.41 -38.97 37.63
CA ARG A 184 10.13 -39.74 38.86
C ARG A 184 10.37 -38.87 40.07
#